data_AF-A0A8B7A3N3-F1
#
_entry.id   AF-A0A8B7A3N3-F1
#
_cell.length_a   1.000
_cell.length_b   1.000
_cell.length_c   1.000
_cell.angle_alpha   90.00
_cell.angle_beta   90.00
_cell.angle_gamma   90.00
#
_symmetry.space_group_name_H-M   'P 1'
#
loop_
_entity.id
_entity.type
_entity.pdbx_description
1 polymer ?
#
loop_
_entity_poly.entity_id
_entity_poly.type
_entity_poly.pdbx_seq_one_letter_code
_entity_poly.pdbx_strand_id
1 'polypeptide(L)'
;MDKTQRRIMGQPFSIPTSQPKKKRTPMMSFFPKVSGKLRFQKQETLKNMFFILTEGARDCSAKKRHMAMKGLGTLACEAPDKVRKYNKIVLDLLVHGLYDPVSSEVIHESMKTLSIILGKIQGKGLGSFFIDITLQTRTLLDDENDSLRYSAFVLFGQLAAFAGRKWKKFFTTQVKHTRDSLLIHLWDKNPQVAKACKTTFQACSPYLKLRKEYSFQSEEDQRNPKLCRQLSHYHPELLQFFYANKIL
;
A
#
# COMPACT_ATOMS: atom_id res chain seq x y z
N MET A 1 -96.55 -3.52 -5.57
CA MET A 1 -96.26 -2.74 -4.34
C MET A 1 -94.75 -2.68 -4.28
N ASP A 2 -94.03 -1.57 -4.49
CA ASP A 2 -94.28 -0.18 -4.13
C ASP A 2 -93.53 0.77 -5.12
N LYS A 3 -93.92 2.05 -5.07
CA LYS A 3 -93.73 3.24 -5.93
C LYS A 3 -92.32 3.43 -6.56
N THR A 4 -92.16 3.70 -7.86
CA THR A 4 -92.53 4.90 -8.67
C THR A 4 -91.82 6.20 -8.29
N GLN A 5 -90.82 6.62 -9.09
CA GLN A 5 -90.55 7.99 -9.60
C GLN A 5 -89.14 8.03 -10.22
N ARG A 6 -88.83 8.63 -11.37
CA ARG A 6 -89.58 9.29 -12.46
C ARG A 6 -88.56 9.57 -13.59
N ARG A 7 -88.98 9.40 -14.85
CA ARG A 7 -88.66 10.12 -16.12
C ARG A 7 -87.19 10.44 -16.46
N ILE A 8 -86.59 9.93 -17.56
CA ILE A 8 -86.87 9.98 -19.02
C ILE A 8 -86.31 11.24 -19.73
N MET A 9 -85.75 10.98 -20.93
CA MET A 9 -85.41 11.84 -22.09
C MET A 9 -84.02 12.50 -22.11
N GLY A 10 -83.14 12.33 -23.11
CA GLY A 10 -83.22 11.59 -24.37
C GLY A 10 -81.83 11.36 -24.99
N GLN A 11 -81.76 10.40 -25.91
CA GLN A 11 -80.66 10.17 -26.89
C GLN A 11 -80.67 11.31 -27.97
N PRO A 12 -79.89 11.34 -29.10
CA PRO A 12 -79.00 10.30 -29.70
C PRO A 12 -77.74 10.81 -30.49
N PHE A 13 -76.97 9.85 -31.07
CA PHE A 13 -76.06 9.93 -32.26
C PHE A 13 -74.81 10.86 -32.22
N SER A 14 -73.70 10.71 -32.95
CA SER A 14 -72.85 9.61 -33.50
C SER A 14 -71.70 10.26 -34.33
N ILE A 15 -70.46 9.69 -34.29
CA ILE A 15 -69.38 9.69 -35.35
C ILE A 15 -68.53 11.00 -35.52
N PRO A 16 -67.23 11.02 -35.97
CA PRO A 16 -66.06 10.10 -35.84
C PRO A 16 -64.66 10.81 -35.66
N THR A 17 -63.58 10.01 -35.79
CA THR A 17 -62.19 10.33 -36.24
C THR A 17 -61.13 10.95 -35.31
N SER A 18 -60.05 10.21 -35.04
CA SER A 18 -58.63 10.66 -35.08
C SER A 18 -57.67 9.48 -34.79
N GLN A 19 -56.94 8.99 -35.80
CA GLN A 19 -55.49 9.22 -36.07
C GLN A 19 -54.50 8.34 -35.24
N PRO A 20 -53.38 7.89 -35.86
CA PRO A 20 -52.58 6.78 -35.37
C PRO A 20 -51.51 7.20 -34.35
N LYS A 21 -51.22 6.32 -33.40
CA LYS A 21 -50.18 6.51 -32.38
C LYS A 21 -48.78 6.53 -33.04
N LYS A 22 -48.18 7.72 -33.10
CA LYS A 22 -46.78 7.96 -33.48
C LYS A 22 -45.83 7.12 -32.62
N LYS A 23 -45.02 6.29 -33.27
CA LYS A 23 -43.81 5.66 -32.69
C LYS A 23 -42.91 6.77 -32.15
N ARG A 24 -42.68 6.77 -30.84
CA ARG A 24 -41.62 7.57 -30.22
C ARG A 24 -40.27 6.92 -30.56
N THR A 25 -39.54 7.51 -31.49
CA THR A 25 -38.12 7.28 -31.69
C THR A 25 -37.37 7.74 -30.44
N PRO A 26 -36.59 6.90 -29.75
CA PRO A 26 -35.67 7.40 -28.74
C PRO A 26 -34.48 8.04 -29.45
N MET A 27 -34.46 9.37 -29.48
CA MET A 27 -33.27 10.14 -29.84
C MET A 27 -32.29 10.06 -28.67
N MET A 28 -31.54 8.97 -28.57
CA MET A 28 -30.44 8.85 -27.62
C MET A 28 -29.24 8.17 -28.28
N SER A 29 -28.15 8.93 -28.38
CA SER A 29 -26.74 8.55 -28.24
C SER A 29 -25.80 9.10 -29.34
N PHE A 30 -25.67 10.44 -29.39
CA PHE A 30 -24.60 11.11 -30.16
C PHE A 30 -23.36 11.46 -29.31
N PHE A 31 -22.97 10.63 -28.32
CA PHE A 31 -21.67 10.80 -27.65
C PHE A 31 -20.84 9.52 -27.37
N PRO A 32 -20.61 8.59 -28.34
CA PRO A 32 -19.56 7.57 -28.16
C PRO A 32 -18.16 8.05 -28.62
N LYS A 33 -18.08 8.95 -29.62
CA LYS A 33 -16.84 9.21 -30.37
C LYS A 33 -15.83 10.12 -29.66
N VAL A 34 -16.29 11.13 -28.91
CA VAL A 34 -15.38 12.05 -28.18
C VAL A 34 -14.83 11.38 -26.91
N SER A 35 -15.66 10.60 -26.22
CA SER A 35 -15.26 9.80 -25.04
C SER A 35 -14.20 8.74 -25.39
N GLY A 36 -14.29 8.13 -26.57
CA GLY A 36 -13.25 7.22 -27.07
C GLY A 36 -11.94 7.96 -27.29
N LYS A 37 -11.95 9.04 -28.07
CA LYS A 37 -10.74 9.80 -28.45
C LYS A 37 -10.01 10.40 -27.23
N LEU A 38 -10.76 10.90 -26.24
CA LEU A 38 -10.20 11.39 -24.96
C LEU A 38 -9.62 10.25 -24.11
N ARG A 39 -10.26 9.08 -24.08
CA ARG A 39 -9.72 7.89 -23.39
C ARG A 39 -8.44 7.37 -24.06
N PHE A 40 -8.38 7.35 -25.39
CA PHE A 40 -7.19 7.00 -26.15
C PHE A 40 -6.05 8.00 -25.90
N GLN A 41 -6.31 9.30 -26.03
CA GLN A 41 -5.32 10.34 -25.77
C GLN A 41 -4.77 10.26 -24.33
N LYS A 42 -5.64 10.11 -23.32
CA LYS A 42 -5.22 9.94 -21.93
C LYS A 42 -4.39 8.66 -21.71
N GLN A 43 -4.67 7.60 -22.45
CA GLN A 43 -3.92 6.36 -22.38
C GLN A 43 -2.55 6.45 -23.08
N GLU A 44 -2.47 7.15 -24.21
CA GLU A 44 -1.23 7.51 -24.91
C GLU A 44 -0.33 8.35 -24.00
N THR A 45 -0.88 9.41 -23.39
CA THR A 45 -0.15 10.29 -22.47
C THR A 45 0.40 9.53 -21.27
N LEU A 46 -0.35 8.58 -20.72
CA LEU A 46 0.12 7.74 -19.61
C LEU A 46 1.25 6.80 -20.03
N LYS A 47 1.17 6.18 -21.21
CA LYS A 47 2.26 5.34 -21.73
C LYS A 47 3.53 6.16 -21.94
N ASN A 48 3.40 7.36 -22.51
CA ASN A 48 4.53 8.27 -22.72
C ASN A 48 5.13 8.73 -21.38
N MET A 49 4.28 9.00 -20.38
CA MET A 49 4.75 9.33 -19.03
C MET A 49 5.52 8.18 -18.40
N PHE A 50 5.01 6.94 -18.46
CA PHE A 50 5.74 5.78 -17.95
C PHE A 50 7.06 5.54 -18.69
N PHE A 51 7.09 5.78 -20.00
CA PHE A 51 8.31 5.71 -20.79
C PHE A 51 9.35 6.72 -20.29
N ILE A 52 8.98 8.00 -20.13
CA ILE A 52 9.88 9.05 -19.63
C ILE A 52 10.40 8.72 -18.22
N LEU A 53 9.54 8.21 -17.33
CA LEU A 53 9.95 7.83 -15.98
C LEU A 53 10.87 6.60 -15.98
N THR A 54 10.65 5.65 -16.90
CA THR A 54 11.50 4.46 -17.05
C THR A 54 12.91 4.84 -17.51
N GLU A 55 13.00 5.70 -18.53
CA GLU A 55 14.28 6.21 -19.03
C GLU A 55 14.99 7.04 -17.94
N GLY A 56 14.25 7.94 -17.29
CA GLY A 56 14.79 8.77 -16.21
C GLY A 56 15.31 7.95 -15.02
N ALA A 57 14.67 6.82 -14.69
CA ALA A 57 15.08 5.93 -13.61
C ALA A 57 16.39 5.17 -13.89
N ARG A 58 16.82 5.08 -15.16
CA ARG A 58 18.05 4.40 -15.59
C ARG A 58 19.12 5.36 -16.09
N ASP A 59 18.90 6.66 -15.94
CA ASP A 59 19.82 7.69 -16.41
C ASP A 59 21.11 7.72 -15.57
N CYS A 60 22.23 8.08 -16.19
CA CYS A 60 23.52 8.25 -15.49
C CYS A 60 23.45 9.30 -14.38
N SER A 61 22.59 10.32 -14.50
CA SER A 61 22.40 11.37 -13.50
C SER A 61 21.50 10.93 -12.35
N ALA A 62 22.06 10.91 -11.14
CA ALA A 62 21.32 10.65 -9.90
C ALA A 62 20.10 11.59 -9.74
N LYS A 63 20.23 12.86 -10.14
CA LYS A 63 19.13 13.84 -10.08
C LYS A 63 17.95 13.42 -10.95
N LYS A 64 18.21 12.92 -12.17
CA LYS A 64 17.14 12.45 -13.06
C LYS A 64 16.49 11.17 -12.52
N ARG A 65 17.29 10.24 -11.98
CA ARG A 65 16.76 9.04 -11.31
C ARG A 65 15.88 9.40 -10.11
N HIS A 66 16.32 10.33 -9.26
CA HIS A 66 15.54 10.81 -8.12
C HIS A 66 14.22 11.45 -8.57
N MET A 67 14.26 12.31 -9.59
CA MET A 67 13.05 12.92 -10.16
C MET A 67 12.10 11.88 -10.76
N ALA A 68 12.62 10.79 -11.34
CA ALA A 68 11.79 9.69 -11.81
C ALA A 68 11.07 8.98 -10.65
N MET A 69 11.78 8.67 -9.54
CA MET A 69 11.17 8.07 -8.35
C MET A 69 10.08 8.97 -7.76
N LYS A 70 10.38 10.27 -7.63
CA LYS A 70 9.42 11.28 -7.18
C LYS A 70 8.20 11.36 -8.09
N GLY A 71 8.40 11.31 -9.41
CA GLY A 71 7.32 11.28 -10.40
C GLY A 71 6.41 10.06 -10.27
N LEU A 72 6.97 8.88 -9.99
CA LEU A 72 6.21 7.67 -9.69
C LEU A 72 5.38 7.83 -8.40
N GLY A 73 5.95 8.48 -7.36
CA GLY A 73 5.24 8.81 -6.13
C GLY A 73 4.06 9.73 -6.34
N THR A 74 4.25 10.81 -7.10
CA THR A 74 3.16 11.71 -7.50
C THR A 74 2.06 10.97 -8.25
N LEU A 75 2.43 10.12 -9.21
CA LEU A 75 1.46 9.33 -9.98
C LEU A 75 0.67 8.35 -9.09
N ALA A 76 1.31 7.76 -8.08
CA ALA A 76 0.64 6.89 -7.11
C ALA A 76 -0.38 7.63 -6.25
N CYS A 77 -0.13 8.91 -5.94
CA CYS A 77 -1.07 9.76 -5.22
C CYS A 77 -2.24 10.21 -6.10
N GLU A 78 -1.96 10.69 -7.31
CA GLU A 78 -2.95 11.33 -8.18
C GLU A 78 -3.78 10.33 -9.01
N ALA A 79 -3.18 9.21 -9.40
CA ALA A 79 -3.81 8.23 -10.28
C ALA A 79 -3.55 6.77 -9.83
N PRO A 80 -3.99 6.38 -8.61
CA PRO A 80 -3.71 5.06 -8.05
C PRO A 80 -4.23 3.89 -8.90
N ASP A 81 -5.35 4.06 -9.60
CA ASP A 81 -5.88 3.03 -10.50
C ASP A 81 -4.97 2.78 -11.72
N LYS A 82 -4.24 3.80 -12.17
CA LYS A 82 -3.28 3.68 -13.27
C LYS A 82 -2.01 2.98 -12.80
N VAL A 83 -1.51 3.33 -11.62
CA VAL A 83 -0.38 2.61 -11.01
C VAL A 83 -0.71 1.14 -10.79
N ARG A 84 -1.92 0.81 -10.34
CA ARG A 84 -2.36 -0.58 -10.19
C ARG A 84 -2.34 -1.36 -11.51
N LYS A 85 -2.71 -0.72 -12.63
CA LYS A 85 -2.65 -1.34 -13.97
C LYS A 85 -1.21 -1.67 -14.40
N TYR A 86 -0.24 -0.84 -14.04
CA TYR A 86 1.17 -0.98 -14.41
C TYR A 86 2.05 -1.40 -13.22
N ASN A 87 1.47 -2.04 -12.20
CA ASN A 87 2.12 -2.27 -10.92
C ASN A 87 3.46 -2.99 -11.03
N LYS A 88 3.58 -3.99 -11.91
CA LYS A 88 4.82 -4.73 -12.11
C LYS A 88 5.97 -3.84 -12.59
N ILE A 89 5.70 -2.94 -13.53
CA ILE A 89 6.70 -2.00 -14.07
C ILE A 89 7.09 -0.99 -13.00
N VAL A 90 6.11 -0.45 -12.27
CA VAL A 90 6.37 0.52 -11.21
C VAL A 90 7.20 -0.09 -10.08
N LEU A 91 6.87 -1.30 -9.64
CA LEU A 91 7.64 -1.99 -8.61
C LEU A 91 9.06 -2.32 -9.09
N ASP A 92 9.23 -2.73 -10.35
CA ASP A 92 10.56 -2.97 -10.94
C ASP A 92 11.46 -1.72 -10.88
N LEU A 93 10.93 -0.56 -11.30
CA LEU A 93 11.65 0.71 -11.27
C LEU A 93 12.02 1.13 -9.84
N LEU A 94 11.10 0.96 -8.89
CA LEU A 94 11.35 1.34 -7.51
C LEU A 94 12.33 0.41 -6.82
N VAL A 95 12.25 -0.90 -7.08
CA VAL A 95 13.25 -1.85 -6.59
C VAL A 95 14.61 -1.51 -7.17
N HIS A 96 14.70 -1.18 -8.47
CA HIS A 96 15.95 -0.69 -9.05
C HIS A 96 16.49 0.55 -8.32
N GLY A 97 15.62 1.51 -7.99
CA GLY A 97 15.99 2.70 -7.21
C GLY A 97 16.41 2.40 -5.76
N LEU A 98 15.93 1.32 -5.14
CA LEU A 98 16.40 0.89 -3.80
C LEU A 98 17.86 0.42 -3.82
N TYR A 99 18.34 -0.07 -4.96
CA TYR A 99 19.72 -0.53 -5.18
C TYR A 99 20.57 0.53 -5.90
N ASP A 100 20.19 1.81 -5.82
CA ASP A 100 21.00 2.87 -6.45
C ASP A 100 22.44 2.84 -5.90
N PRO A 101 23.46 2.75 -6.77
CA PRO A 101 24.83 2.52 -6.33
C PRO A 101 25.49 3.74 -5.69
N VAL A 102 24.93 4.95 -5.88
CA VAL A 102 25.63 6.21 -5.56
C VAL A 102 24.78 7.20 -4.78
N SER A 103 23.45 7.15 -4.90
CA SER A 103 22.57 8.21 -4.40
C SER A 103 21.59 7.73 -3.31
N SER A 104 21.87 8.12 -2.08
CA SER A 104 20.94 7.97 -0.95
C SER A 104 19.61 8.69 -1.15
N GLU A 105 19.59 9.80 -1.91
CA GLU A 105 18.36 10.51 -2.27
C GLU A 105 17.45 9.68 -3.17
N VAL A 106 18.00 8.90 -4.10
CA VAL A 106 17.24 7.98 -4.95
C VAL A 106 16.67 6.84 -4.11
N ILE A 107 17.50 6.24 -3.24
CA ILE A 107 17.07 5.15 -2.34
C ILE A 107 15.93 5.63 -1.43
N HIS A 108 16.11 6.79 -0.79
CA HIS A 108 15.12 7.38 0.10
C HIS A 108 13.78 7.63 -0.62
N GLU A 109 13.80 8.28 -1.78
CA GLU A 109 12.58 8.58 -2.53
C GLU A 109 11.91 7.29 -3.05
N SER A 110 12.70 6.27 -3.38
CA SER A 110 12.19 4.94 -3.76
C SER A 110 11.45 4.27 -2.60
N MET A 111 12.01 4.25 -1.39
CA MET A 111 11.34 3.69 -0.20
C MET A 111 10.06 4.44 0.16
N LYS A 112 10.11 5.77 0.10
CA LYS A 112 8.94 6.62 0.36
C LYS A 112 7.83 6.35 -0.66
N THR A 113 8.18 6.27 -1.94
CA THR A 113 7.24 5.96 -3.02
C THR A 113 6.67 4.56 -2.90
N LEU A 114 7.49 3.56 -2.55
CA LEU A 114 7.02 2.21 -2.22
C LEU A 114 6.01 2.25 -1.08
N SER A 115 6.30 2.97 0.01
CA SER A 115 5.40 3.06 1.16
C SER A 115 4.03 3.62 0.79
N ILE A 116 3.98 4.61 -0.10
CA ILE A 116 2.74 5.17 -0.65
C ILE A 116 2.00 4.11 -1.47
N ILE A 117 2.69 3.46 -2.41
CA ILE A 117 2.08 2.47 -3.31
C ILE A 117 1.53 1.29 -2.53
N LEU A 118 2.31 0.75 -1.58
CA LEU A 118 1.88 -0.36 -0.72
C LEU A 118 0.62 -0.01 0.06
N GLY A 119 0.53 1.22 0.58
CA GLY A 119 -0.68 1.73 1.23
C GLY A 119 -1.89 1.79 0.28
N LYS A 120 -1.70 2.24 -0.97
CA LYS A 120 -2.77 2.37 -1.96
C LYS A 120 -3.24 1.02 -2.52
N ILE A 121 -2.33 0.09 -2.77
CA ILE A 121 -2.65 -1.24 -3.33
C ILE A 121 -2.90 -2.29 -2.24
N GLN A 122 -2.75 -1.92 -0.96
CA GLN A 122 -2.89 -2.81 0.20
C GLN A 122 -2.05 -4.10 0.06
N GLY A 123 -0.81 -3.95 -0.41
CA GLY A 123 0.10 -5.07 -0.64
C GLY A 123 -0.26 -6.03 -1.79
N LYS A 124 -1.38 -5.80 -2.50
CA LYS A 124 -1.82 -6.68 -3.60
C LYS A 124 -0.87 -6.57 -4.78
N GLY A 125 -0.50 -7.72 -5.35
CA GLY A 125 0.32 -7.76 -6.56
C GLY A 125 1.83 -7.56 -6.34
N LEU A 126 2.32 -7.68 -5.10
CA LEU A 126 3.77 -7.61 -4.81
C LEU A 126 4.54 -8.77 -5.42
N GLY A 127 3.95 -9.97 -5.47
CA GLY A 127 4.60 -11.13 -6.05
C GLY A 127 5.96 -11.41 -5.40
N SER A 128 6.99 -11.62 -6.22
CA SER A 128 8.39 -11.83 -5.80
C SER A 128 9.09 -10.56 -5.31
N PHE A 129 8.65 -9.37 -5.74
CA PHE A 129 9.25 -8.11 -5.28
C PHE A 129 9.18 -7.95 -3.76
N PHE A 130 8.25 -8.64 -3.09
CA PHE A 130 8.22 -8.69 -1.63
C PHE A 130 9.59 -9.09 -1.04
N ILE A 131 10.28 -10.06 -1.65
CA ILE A 131 11.59 -10.52 -1.18
C ILE A 131 12.62 -9.41 -1.31
N ASP A 132 12.78 -8.85 -2.51
CA ASP A 132 13.81 -7.85 -2.82
C ASP A 132 13.63 -6.59 -1.97
N ILE A 133 12.38 -6.10 -1.89
CA ILE A 133 12.05 -4.94 -1.05
C ILE A 133 12.36 -5.26 0.42
N THR A 134 11.98 -6.44 0.93
CA THR A 134 12.25 -6.79 2.34
C THR A 134 13.75 -6.86 2.63
N LEU A 135 14.53 -7.51 1.76
CA LEU A 135 15.97 -7.68 1.96
C LEU A 135 16.68 -6.34 1.94
N GLN A 136 16.37 -5.48 0.97
CA GLN A 136 17.00 -4.17 0.84
C GLN A 136 16.53 -3.19 1.91
N THR A 137 15.25 -3.24 2.30
CA THR A 137 14.76 -2.41 3.41
C THR A 137 15.46 -2.78 4.71
N ARG A 138 15.73 -4.07 4.95
CA ARG A 138 16.44 -4.51 6.15
C ARG A 138 17.84 -3.89 6.24
N THR A 139 18.61 -3.85 5.15
CA THR A 139 19.99 -3.33 5.20
C THR A 139 20.04 -1.84 5.51
N LEU A 140 18.93 -1.12 5.36
CA LEU A 140 18.81 0.32 5.59
C LEU A 140 18.28 0.67 7.00
N LEU A 141 17.97 -0.34 7.84
CA LEU A 141 17.44 -0.10 9.19
C LEU A 141 18.48 0.55 10.12
N ASP A 142 19.75 0.22 9.92
CA ASP A 142 20.89 0.70 10.73
C ASP A 142 21.76 1.72 9.96
N ASP A 143 21.22 2.34 8.91
CA ASP A 143 21.94 3.34 8.10
C ASP A 143 22.29 4.59 8.94
N GLU A 144 23.39 5.28 8.69
CA GLU A 144 23.74 6.50 9.43
C GLU A 144 22.77 7.66 9.17
N ASN A 145 22.12 7.68 8.00
CA ASN A 145 21.16 8.70 7.63
C ASN A 145 19.79 8.44 8.26
N ASP A 146 19.39 9.34 9.18
CA ASP A 146 18.09 9.31 9.86
C ASP A 146 16.89 9.16 8.91
N SER A 147 16.93 9.79 7.73
CA SER A 147 15.83 9.73 6.76
C SER A 147 15.71 8.35 6.11
N LEU A 148 16.85 7.70 5.87
CA LEU A 148 16.89 6.33 5.36
C LEU A 148 16.40 5.36 6.44
N ARG A 149 16.92 5.42 7.67
CA ARG A 149 16.44 4.59 8.78
C ARG A 149 14.94 4.76 9.00
N TYR A 150 14.46 6.00 9.08
CA TYR A 150 13.04 6.30 9.25
C TYR A 150 12.19 5.61 8.18
N SER A 151 12.54 5.82 6.91
CA SER A 151 11.80 5.27 5.77
C SER A 151 11.89 3.73 5.73
N ALA A 152 13.03 3.17 6.11
CA ALA A 152 13.24 1.74 6.19
C ALA A 152 12.33 1.09 7.26
N PHE A 153 12.27 1.67 8.47
CA PHE A 153 11.36 1.18 9.50
C PHE A 153 9.90 1.24 9.03
N VAL A 154 9.45 2.39 8.52
CA VAL A 154 8.07 2.54 8.01
C VAL A 154 7.75 1.47 6.95
N LEU A 155 8.63 1.27 5.98
CA LEU A 155 8.42 0.30 4.91
C LEU A 155 8.46 -1.14 5.43
N PHE A 156 9.40 -1.48 6.31
CA PHE A 156 9.51 -2.81 6.91
C PHE A 156 8.28 -3.18 7.74
N GLY A 157 7.75 -2.21 8.51
CA GLY A 157 6.50 -2.38 9.27
C GLY A 157 5.29 -2.62 8.36
N GLN A 158 5.20 -1.92 7.23
CA GLN A 158 4.15 -2.18 6.24
C GLN A 158 4.28 -3.57 5.61
N LEU A 159 5.50 -4.02 5.29
CA LEU A 159 5.74 -5.36 4.75
C LEU A 159 5.30 -6.46 5.73
N ALA A 160 5.41 -6.23 7.03
CA ALA A 160 4.89 -7.15 8.06
C ALA A 160 3.38 -7.39 7.93
N ALA A 161 2.61 -6.37 7.53
CA ALA A 161 1.18 -6.51 7.26
C ALA A 161 0.88 -7.28 5.96
N PHE A 162 1.83 -7.28 5.01
CA PHE A 162 1.62 -7.82 3.65
C PHE A 162 2.31 -9.17 3.37
N ALA A 163 3.08 -9.73 4.30
CA ALA A 163 3.73 -11.03 4.09
C ALA A 163 2.72 -12.15 3.79
N GLY A 164 1.51 -12.07 4.36
CA GLY A 164 0.45 -13.05 4.17
C GLY A 164 0.90 -14.48 4.52
N ARG A 165 0.19 -15.51 4.02
CA ARG A 165 0.60 -16.91 4.25
C ARG A 165 1.84 -17.29 3.42
N LYS A 166 1.92 -16.79 2.19
CA LYS A 166 2.97 -17.14 1.22
C LYS A 166 4.36 -16.78 1.72
N TRP A 167 4.54 -15.56 2.21
CA TRP A 167 5.86 -15.06 2.62
C TRP A 167 6.08 -15.12 4.13
N LYS A 168 5.13 -15.66 4.91
CA LYS A 168 5.22 -15.72 6.38
C LYS A 168 6.54 -16.30 6.88
N LYS A 169 6.95 -17.46 6.36
CA LYS A 169 8.18 -18.14 6.80
C LYS A 169 9.41 -17.29 6.50
N PHE A 170 9.51 -16.80 5.26
CA PHE A 170 10.59 -15.91 4.84
C PHE A 170 10.66 -14.65 5.70
N PHE A 171 9.54 -13.94 5.88
CA PHE A 171 9.49 -12.70 6.64
C PHE A 171 9.77 -12.94 8.13
N THR A 172 9.35 -14.09 8.69
CA THR A 172 9.72 -14.50 10.06
C THR A 172 11.24 -14.57 10.23
N THR A 173 11.94 -15.19 9.28
CA THR A 173 13.41 -15.23 9.29
C THR A 173 14.00 -13.82 9.19
N GLN A 174 13.44 -12.96 8.33
CA GLN A 174 13.94 -11.58 8.22
C GLN A 174 13.77 -10.82 9.54
N VAL A 175 12.59 -10.90 10.18
CA VAL A 175 12.32 -10.26 11.48
C VAL A 175 13.26 -10.75 12.58
N LYS A 176 13.63 -12.04 12.58
CA LYS A 176 14.63 -12.56 13.51
C LYS A 176 16.00 -11.91 13.28
N HIS A 177 16.41 -11.73 12.03
CA HIS A 177 17.68 -11.07 11.69
C HIS A 177 17.68 -9.57 12.00
N THR A 178 16.52 -8.92 12.06
CA THR A 178 16.39 -7.48 12.39
C THR A 178 16.14 -7.23 13.88
N ARG A 179 16.22 -8.26 14.73
CA ARG A 179 15.87 -8.14 16.15
C ARG A 179 16.74 -7.09 16.85
N ASP A 180 18.03 -7.11 16.60
CA ASP A 180 18.97 -6.22 17.29
C ASP A 180 18.79 -4.77 16.82
N SER A 181 18.66 -4.55 15.51
CA SER A 181 18.31 -3.25 14.92
C SER A 181 17.04 -2.68 15.54
N LEU A 182 15.99 -3.50 15.64
CA LEU A 182 14.73 -3.10 16.26
C LEU A 182 14.91 -2.71 17.74
N LEU A 183 15.68 -3.47 18.51
CA LEU A 183 15.90 -3.17 19.93
C LEU A 183 16.72 -1.90 20.12
N ILE A 184 17.81 -1.72 19.36
CA ILE A 184 18.70 -0.57 19.47
C ILE A 184 17.95 0.71 19.09
N HIS A 185 17.22 0.70 17.97
CA HIS A 185 16.54 1.89 17.46
C HIS A 185 15.21 2.22 18.17
N LEU A 186 14.78 1.46 19.18
CA LEU A 186 13.73 1.94 20.11
C LEU A 186 14.17 3.19 20.87
N TRP A 187 15.48 3.35 21.08
CA TRP A 187 16.10 4.51 21.72
C TRP A 187 16.93 5.33 20.73
N ASP A 188 16.51 5.37 19.46
CA ASP A 188 17.19 6.17 18.44
C ASP A 188 17.31 7.65 18.88
N LYS A 189 18.45 8.28 18.57
CA LYS A 189 18.70 9.70 18.84
C LYS A 189 17.66 10.60 18.17
N ASN A 190 17.18 10.20 17.00
CA ASN A 190 16.11 10.88 16.30
C ASN A 190 14.74 10.35 16.78
N PRO A 191 13.90 11.22 17.38
CA PRO A 191 12.62 10.81 17.94
C PRO A 191 11.63 10.30 16.88
N GLN A 192 11.75 10.73 15.63
CA GLN A 192 10.90 10.23 14.54
C GLN A 192 11.27 8.79 14.18
N VAL A 193 12.57 8.48 14.13
CA VAL A 193 13.08 7.12 13.89
C VAL A 193 12.66 6.21 15.04
N ALA A 194 12.84 6.62 16.30
CA ALA A 194 12.42 5.84 17.47
C ALA A 194 10.91 5.50 17.42
N LYS A 195 10.07 6.46 17.05
CA LYS A 195 8.62 6.25 16.87
C LYS A 195 8.30 5.29 15.73
N ALA A 196 8.99 5.42 14.59
CA ALA A 196 8.83 4.50 13.45
C ALA A 196 9.27 3.08 13.81
N CYS A 197 10.40 2.93 14.51
CA CYS A 197 10.90 1.65 15.01
C CYS A 197 9.89 0.99 15.96
N LYS A 198 9.37 1.73 16.94
CA LYS A 198 8.33 1.23 17.86
C LYS A 198 7.09 0.71 17.14
N THR A 199 6.62 1.45 16.14
CA THR A 199 5.46 1.04 15.31
C THR A 199 5.79 -0.22 14.50
N THR A 200 7.00 -0.29 13.94
CA THR A 200 7.49 -1.44 13.18
C THR A 200 7.60 -2.67 14.06
N PHE A 201 8.14 -2.53 15.27
CA PHE A 201 8.23 -3.58 16.25
C PHE A 201 6.85 -4.18 16.58
N GLN A 202 5.84 -3.34 16.78
CA GLN A 202 4.45 -3.77 16.99
C GLN A 202 3.85 -4.49 15.77
N ALA A 203 4.22 -4.10 14.55
CA ALA A 203 3.79 -4.78 13.33
C ALA A 203 4.50 -6.14 13.12
N CYS A 204 5.77 -6.24 13.51
CA CYS A 204 6.59 -7.45 13.44
C CYS A 204 6.30 -8.46 14.56
N SER A 205 5.58 -8.02 15.59
CA SER A 205 5.19 -8.76 16.78
C SER A 205 4.63 -10.19 16.53
N PRO A 206 3.80 -10.46 15.50
CA PRO A 206 3.31 -11.82 15.22
C PRO A 206 4.39 -12.77 14.69
N TYR A 207 5.50 -12.24 14.20
CA TYR A 207 6.64 -12.97 13.65
C TYR A 207 7.75 -13.18 14.68
N LEU A 208 7.73 -12.43 15.79
CA LEU A 208 8.67 -12.58 16.91
C LEU A 208 8.25 -13.68 17.89
N LYS A 209 6.99 -14.14 17.85
CA LYS A 209 6.51 -15.19 18.75
C LYS A 209 7.32 -16.48 18.53
N LEU A 210 8.00 -16.94 19.58
CA LEU A 210 8.61 -18.27 19.59
C LEU A 210 7.46 -19.28 19.46
N ARG A 211 7.40 -20.00 18.32
CA ARG A 211 6.56 -21.20 18.25
C ARG A 211 7.06 -22.12 19.36
N LYS A 212 6.18 -22.69 20.18
CA LYS A 212 6.52 -23.79 21.09
C LYS A 212 7.09 -24.93 20.25
N GLU A 213 8.40 -24.93 20.03
CA GLU A 213 9.12 -26.13 19.64
C GLU A 213 9.21 -26.95 20.91
N TYR A 214 8.63 -28.14 20.87
CA TYR A 214 8.74 -29.13 21.92
C TYR A 214 10.22 -29.53 22.04
N SER A 215 10.93 -28.88 22.95
CA SER A 215 12.16 -29.40 23.51
C SER A 215 12.32 -28.82 24.90
N PHE A 216 12.07 -29.66 25.89
CA PHE A 216 12.75 -29.53 27.17
C PHE A 216 14.24 -29.46 26.88
N GLN A 217 14.83 -28.29 27.09
CA GLN A 217 16.15 -28.16 27.69
C GLN A 217 16.21 -26.77 28.31
N SER A 218 16.50 -26.80 29.61
CA SER A 218 16.69 -25.67 30.52
C SER A 218 17.62 -24.62 29.91
N GLU A 219 17.10 -23.43 29.64
CA GLU A 219 17.89 -22.19 29.68
C GLU A 219 17.04 -21.09 30.31
N GLU A 220 17.20 -20.93 31.62
CA GLU A 220 16.85 -19.72 32.38
C GLU A 220 17.78 -18.53 31.99
N ASP A 221 18.68 -18.76 31.03
CA ASP A 221 19.76 -17.89 30.57
C ASP A 221 19.44 -17.20 29.24
N GLN A 222 18.56 -16.19 29.27
CA GLN A 222 18.69 -15.01 28.39
C GLN A 222 17.77 -13.84 28.80
N ARG A 223 17.41 -13.73 30.07
CA ARG A 223 16.81 -12.49 30.57
C ARG A 223 17.88 -11.41 30.51
N ASN A 224 17.65 -10.36 29.73
CA ASN A 224 18.47 -9.15 29.76
C ASN A 224 17.86 -8.18 30.78
N PRO A 225 18.27 -8.20 32.07
CA PRO A 225 17.65 -7.38 33.11
C PRO A 225 17.81 -5.88 32.86
N LYS A 226 18.83 -5.46 32.08
CA LYS A 226 18.99 -4.07 31.65
C LYS A 226 17.88 -3.68 30.67
N LEU A 227 17.61 -4.53 29.68
CA LEU A 227 16.52 -4.32 28.73
C LEU A 227 15.15 -4.30 29.43
N CYS A 228 14.89 -5.22 30.37
CA CYS A 228 13.64 -5.22 31.13
C CYS A 228 13.45 -3.92 31.94
N ARG A 229 14.50 -3.42 32.61
CA ARG A 229 14.46 -2.13 33.32
C ARG A 229 14.23 -0.96 32.36
N GLN A 230 14.94 -0.93 31.24
CA GLN A 230 14.77 0.14 30.25
C GLN A 230 13.36 0.14 29.65
N LEU A 231 12.83 -1.03 29.28
CA LEU A 231 11.47 -1.14 28.76
C LEU A 231 10.42 -0.79 29.82
N SER A 232 10.61 -1.16 31.10
CA SER A 232 9.67 -0.77 32.16
C SER A 232 9.57 0.74 32.34
N HIS A 233 10.67 1.45 32.11
CA HIS A 233 10.76 2.89 32.32
C HIS A 233 10.25 3.70 31.13
N TYR A 234 10.55 3.25 29.90
CA TYR A 234 10.28 4.03 28.69
C TYR A 234 9.11 3.49 27.86
N HIS A 235 8.89 2.17 27.83
CA HIS A 235 7.88 1.50 26.99
C HIS A 235 7.25 0.28 27.69
N PRO A 236 6.48 0.49 28.77
CA PRO A 236 5.90 -0.60 29.55
C PRO A 236 4.99 -1.52 28.71
N GLU A 237 4.33 -0.99 27.69
CA GLU A 237 3.54 -1.75 26.72
C GLU A 237 4.38 -2.70 25.86
N LEU A 238 5.63 -2.33 25.54
CA LEU A 238 6.55 -3.23 24.86
C LEU A 238 7.06 -4.29 25.82
N LEU A 239 7.36 -3.94 27.06
CA LEU A 239 7.74 -4.92 28.10
C LEU A 239 6.66 -5.99 28.27
N GLN A 240 5.41 -5.55 28.40
CA GLN A 240 4.26 -6.46 28.50
C GLN A 240 4.14 -7.32 27.24
N PHE A 241 4.39 -6.76 26.05
CA PHE A 241 4.44 -7.52 24.82
C PHE A 241 5.57 -8.57 24.83
N PHE A 242 6.78 -8.22 25.25
CA PHE A 242 7.90 -9.17 25.32
C PHE A 242 7.59 -10.33 26.27
N TYR A 243 7.05 -10.05 27.46
CA TYR A 243 6.62 -11.07 28.43
C TYR A 243 5.47 -11.93 27.90
N ALA A 244 4.43 -11.30 27.33
CA ALA A 244 3.27 -12.01 26.79
C ALA A 244 3.63 -12.95 25.63
N ASN A 245 4.74 -12.70 24.95
CA ASN A 245 5.21 -13.50 23.82
C ASN A 245 6.47 -14.33 24.15
N LYS A 246 6.88 -14.38 25.43
CA LYS A 246 8.06 -15.13 25.91
C LYS A 246 9.35 -14.82 25.15
N ILE A 247 9.54 -13.56 24.80
CA ILE A 247 10.74 -13.06 24.12
C ILE A 247 11.83 -12.65 25.14
N LEU A 248 11.40 -12.31 26.36
CA LEU A 248 12.16 -12.08 27.60
C LEU A 248 11.53 -12.93 28.71
#